data_AF-A0A382Y4F9-F1
#
_entry.id   AF-A0A382Y4F9-F1
#
_cell.length_a   1.000
_cell.length_b   1.000
_cell.length_c   1.000
_cell.angle_alpha   90.00
_cell.angle_beta   90.00
_cell.angle_gamma   90.00
#
_symmetry.space_group_name_H-M   'P 1'
#
loop_
_entity.id
_entity.type
_entity.pdbx_description
1 polymer ?
#
loop_
_entity_poly.entity_id
_entity_poly.type
_entity_poly.pdbx_seq_one_letter_code
_entity_poly.pdbx_strand_id
1 'polypeptide(L)'
;QEEPEEIYNYDLDFYLDSGVNTKIFKCVFERIKELSKTINSLKKYLNIKHNLNLSDLGSIKEISEIINSLKIDEKFIEASQFISDVIGKPLEEVQNEIVELSLINRIFPELIFKNKQFDPEIKKIKKEIDSLKNYVDKNALLIKKHFKTIKSDSEIARRHLGEANLRLVVSVAKKHLNRGLSMLDLIQEGNIGLMRAIEKFDFRKGFKFSTYATWWIRQGITRAIADQARTIRIPVHLVETLNKIMRSRRELAQ
;
A
#
# COMPACT_ATOMS: atom_id res chain seq x y z
N GLN A 1 -4.64 -30.60 -2.58
CA GLN A 1 -5.86 -30.05 -3.20
C GLN A 1 -5.81 -28.56 -2.93
N GLU A 2 -5.30 -27.78 -3.88
CA GLU A 2 -5.42 -26.33 -3.83
C GLU A 2 -6.90 -26.01 -4.06
N GLU A 3 -7.53 -25.32 -3.11
CA GLU A 3 -8.86 -24.77 -3.32
C GLU A 3 -8.81 -23.84 -4.54
N PRO A 4 -9.82 -23.86 -5.43
CA PRO A 4 -9.83 -22.97 -6.58
C PRO A 4 -9.70 -21.51 -6.10
N GLU A 5 -8.81 -20.73 -6.73
CA GLU A 5 -8.73 -19.29 -6.51
C GLU A 5 -10.06 -18.66 -6.91
N GLU A 6 -10.99 -18.57 -5.96
CA GLU A 6 -12.22 -17.82 -6.11
C GLU A 6 -11.84 -16.36 -6.41
N ILE A 7 -12.08 -15.93 -7.65
CA ILE A 7 -11.87 -14.55 -8.09
C ILE A 7 -12.93 -13.70 -7.40
N TYR A 8 -12.64 -13.28 -6.17
CA TYR A 8 -13.51 -12.38 -5.44
C TYR A 8 -13.52 -11.02 -6.10
N ASN A 9 -14.72 -10.51 -6.40
CA ASN A 9 -14.85 -9.11 -6.76
C ASN A 9 -14.76 -8.29 -5.47
N TYR A 10 -13.53 -7.86 -5.13
CA TYR A 10 -13.23 -7.09 -3.93
C TYR A 10 -14.00 -5.76 -3.83
N ASP A 11 -14.66 -5.29 -4.90
CA ASP A 11 -15.51 -4.10 -4.87
C ASP A 11 -16.97 -4.37 -4.53
N LEU A 12 -17.51 -5.56 -4.86
CA LEU A 12 -18.91 -5.93 -4.61
C LEU A 12 -19.09 -6.94 -3.46
N ASP A 13 -18.23 -7.96 -3.37
CA ASP A 13 -18.43 -9.11 -2.47
C ASP A 13 -17.76 -8.94 -1.11
N PHE A 14 -16.73 -8.08 -1.05
CA PHE A 14 -15.86 -7.88 0.13
C PHE A 14 -16.62 -7.58 1.42
N TYR A 15 -17.78 -6.91 1.31
CA TYR A 15 -18.56 -6.42 2.44
C TYR A 15 -19.85 -7.21 2.71
N LEU A 16 -20.22 -8.13 1.81
CA LEU A 16 -21.52 -8.78 1.83
C LEU A 16 -21.45 -10.22 2.33
N ASP A 17 -20.31 -10.90 2.12
CA ASP A 17 -20.15 -12.28 2.54
C ASP A 17 -19.36 -12.42 3.85
N SER A 18 -19.98 -13.07 4.83
CA SER A 18 -19.34 -13.55 6.07
C SER A 18 -18.12 -14.45 5.81
N GLY A 19 -18.15 -15.25 4.73
CA GLY A 19 -17.06 -16.12 4.32
C GLY A 19 -15.80 -15.34 3.93
N VAL A 20 -15.96 -14.30 3.10
CA VAL A 20 -14.87 -13.41 2.69
C VAL A 20 -14.24 -12.69 3.88
N ASN A 21 -15.07 -12.13 4.77
CA ASN A 21 -14.58 -11.48 5.99
C ASN A 21 -13.75 -12.44 6.87
N THR A 22 -14.22 -13.67 7.03
CA THR A 22 -13.50 -14.70 7.79
C THR A 22 -12.17 -15.05 7.13
N LYS A 23 -12.13 -15.21 5.79
CA LYS A 23 -10.90 -15.46 5.04
C LYS A 23 -9.89 -14.31 5.22
N ILE A 24 -10.33 -13.06 5.14
CA ILE A 24 -9.46 -11.88 5.35
C ILE A 24 -8.83 -11.91 6.74
N PHE A 25 -9.64 -12.04 7.80
CA PHE A 25 -9.08 -12.07 9.14
C PHE A 25 -8.18 -13.30 9.36
N LYS A 26 -8.50 -14.46 8.78
CA LYS A 26 -7.61 -15.62 8.83
C LYS A 26 -6.24 -15.33 8.19
N CYS A 27 -6.21 -14.75 6.99
CA CYS A 27 -4.96 -14.35 6.33
C CYS A 27 -4.17 -13.34 7.16
N VAL A 28 -4.86 -12.35 7.73
CA VAL A 28 -4.23 -11.35 8.59
C VAL A 28 -3.64 -11.99 9.85
N PHE A 29 -4.35 -12.93 10.49
CA PHE A 29 -3.86 -13.67 11.67
C PHE A 29 -2.66 -14.56 11.34
N GLU A 30 -2.70 -15.23 10.19
CA GLU A 30 -1.57 -15.99 9.67
C GLU A 30 -0.36 -15.09 9.44
N ARG A 31 -0.57 -13.88 8.92
CA ARG A 31 0.52 -12.92 8.72
C ARG A 31 1.08 -12.38 10.03
N ILE A 32 0.23 -12.06 11.01
CA ILE A 32 0.68 -11.69 12.37
C ILE A 32 1.53 -12.79 12.99
N LYS A 33 1.15 -14.06 12.79
CA LYS A 33 1.92 -15.21 13.27
C LYS A 33 3.31 -15.24 12.63
N GLU A 34 3.44 -14.99 11.34
CA GLU A 34 4.75 -14.90 10.67
C GLU A 34 5.60 -13.76 11.24
N LEU A 35 4.96 -12.63 11.57
CA LEU A 35 5.57 -11.46 12.18
C LEU A 35 5.80 -11.59 13.69
N SER A 36 5.40 -12.71 14.32
CA SER A 36 5.49 -12.89 15.77
C SER A 36 6.91 -12.79 16.32
N LYS A 37 7.93 -13.19 15.56
CA LYS A 37 9.34 -13.03 15.95
C LYS A 37 9.74 -11.55 16.04
N THR A 38 9.27 -10.76 15.09
CA THR A 38 9.48 -9.31 15.00
C THR A 38 8.75 -8.58 16.12
N ILE A 39 7.49 -8.95 16.39
CA ILE A 39 6.73 -8.41 17.52
C ILE A 39 7.40 -8.75 18.86
N ASN A 40 7.87 -10.00 19.05
CA ASN A 40 8.54 -10.39 20.29
C ASN A 40 9.90 -9.68 20.46
N SER A 41 10.60 -9.36 19.37
CA SER A 41 11.85 -8.61 19.41
C SER A 41 11.60 -7.14 19.71
N LEU A 42 10.54 -6.56 19.15
CA LEU A 42 10.07 -5.21 19.49
C LEU A 42 9.65 -5.12 20.97
N LYS A 43 8.97 -6.14 21.49
CA LYS A 43 8.63 -6.24 22.92
C LYS A 43 9.89 -6.18 23.81
N LYS A 44 10.96 -6.88 23.41
CA LYS A 44 12.25 -6.87 24.14
C LYS A 44 12.91 -5.49 24.06
N TYR A 45 12.91 -4.86 22.89
CA TYR A 45 13.43 -3.50 22.69
C TYR A 45 12.77 -2.50 23.64
N LEU A 46 11.44 -2.56 23.76
CA LEU A 46 10.66 -1.67 24.64
C LEU A 46 10.62 -2.10 26.12
N ASN A 47 11.30 -3.19 26.49
CA ASN A 47 11.33 -3.73 27.85
C ASN A 47 9.92 -4.01 28.46
N ILE A 48 8.98 -4.44 27.62
CA ILE A 48 7.60 -4.73 28.05
C ILE A 48 7.58 -6.09 28.73
N LYS A 49 7.11 -6.16 29.98
CA LYS A 49 7.14 -7.40 30.79
C LYS A 49 5.94 -8.32 30.52
N HIS A 50 4.75 -7.79 30.28
CA HIS A 50 3.52 -8.58 30.06
C HIS A 50 3.48 -9.21 28.66
N ASN A 51 2.73 -10.30 28.50
CA ASN A 51 2.47 -10.87 27.16
C ASN A 51 1.65 -9.88 26.33
N LEU A 52 2.03 -9.70 25.07
CA LEU A 52 1.31 -8.80 24.18
C LEU A 52 0.11 -9.53 23.57
N ASN A 53 -1.01 -8.85 23.63
CA ASN A 53 -2.21 -9.16 22.88
C ASN A 53 -2.20 -8.42 21.54
N LEU A 54 -3.12 -8.78 20.66
CA LEU A 54 -3.26 -8.12 19.37
C LEU A 54 -3.62 -6.64 19.51
N SER A 55 -4.50 -6.32 20.48
CA SER A 55 -4.91 -4.94 20.78
C SER A 55 -3.78 -4.04 21.28
N ASP A 56 -2.76 -4.62 21.90
CA ASP A 56 -1.62 -3.90 22.46
C ASP A 56 -0.75 -3.26 21.37
N LEU A 57 -0.76 -3.80 20.13
CA LEU A 57 -0.01 -3.24 19.00
C LEU A 57 -0.46 -1.81 18.64
N GLY A 58 -1.74 -1.50 18.83
CA GLY A 58 -2.29 -0.16 18.62
C GLY A 58 -2.45 0.65 19.90
N SER A 59 -2.73 -0.03 21.03
CA SER A 59 -3.07 0.63 22.30
C SER A 59 -1.84 1.10 23.09
N ILE A 60 -0.72 0.39 22.99
CA ILE A 60 0.53 0.78 23.65
C ILE A 60 1.18 1.89 22.82
N LYS A 61 1.31 3.08 23.41
CA LYS A 61 1.80 4.29 22.74
C LYS A 61 3.19 4.08 22.16
N GLU A 62 4.09 3.44 22.90
CA GLU A 62 5.47 3.20 22.50
C GLU A 62 5.57 2.28 21.28
N ILE A 63 4.73 1.24 21.21
CA ILE A 63 4.65 0.35 20.05
C ILE A 63 4.06 1.11 18.86
N SER A 64 2.95 1.82 19.08
CA SER A 64 2.26 2.58 18.05
C SER A 64 3.12 3.69 17.46
N GLU A 65 3.94 4.37 18.26
CA GLU A 65 4.90 5.38 17.80
C GLU A 65 5.92 4.78 16.81
N ILE A 66 6.47 3.60 17.10
CA ILE A 66 7.44 2.95 16.22
C ILE A 66 6.76 2.43 14.96
N ILE A 67 5.65 1.70 15.10
CA ILE A 67 4.98 1.04 13.99
C ILE A 67 4.33 2.07 13.05
N ASN A 68 3.62 3.05 13.60
CA ASN A 68 2.87 4.05 12.85
C ASN A 68 3.66 5.33 12.55
N SER A 69 4.99 5.32 12.76
CA SER A 69 5.85 6.47 12.48
C SER A 69 5.65 6.98 11.04
N LEU A 70 5.44 8.29 10.92
CA LEU A 70 5.18 8.95 9.64
C LEU A 70 6.44 9.09 8.78
N LYS A 71 7.62 8.93 9.39
CA LYS A 71 8.93 8.98 8.72
C LYS A 71 9.81 7.89 9.31
N ILE A 72 10.85 7.48 8.58
CA ILE A 72 11.94 6.70 9.17
C ILE A 72 12.69 7.67 10.12
N ASP A 73 12.24 7.73 11.37
CA ASP A 73 12.83 8.51 12.44
C ASP A 73 13.90 7.69 13.18
N GLU A 74 14.71 8.36 14.00
CA GLU A 74 15.82 7.75 14.75
C GLU A 74 15.35 6.53 15.55
N LYS A 75 14.23 6.65 16.27
CA LYS A 75 13.60 5.55 17.02
C LYS A 75 13.24 4.35 16.14
N PHE A 76 12.71 4.59 14.94
CA PHE A 76 12.36 3.51 14.01
C PHE A 76 13.62 2.79 13.51
N ILE A 77 14.68 3.53 13.21
CA ILE A 77 15.96 2.95 12.77
C ILE A 77 16.58 2.12 13.89
N GLU A 78 16.66 2.66 15.11
CA GLU A 78 17.20 1.98 16.29
C GLU A 78 16.44 0.68 16.58
N ALA A 79 15.10 0.75 16.60
CA ALA A 79 14.26 -0.42 16.81
C ALA A 79 14.45 -1.46 15.70
N SER A 80 14.51 -1.02 14.43
CA SER A 80 14.72 -1.91 13.29
C SER A 80 16.08 -2.61 13.34
N GLN A 81 17.12 -1.87 13.76
CA GLN A 81 18.48 -2.40 13.88
C GLN A 81 18.58 -3.41 15.01
N PHE A 82 18.03 -3.10 16.19
CA PHE A 82 17.96 -4.05 17.31
C PHE A 82 17.24 -5.34 16.90
N ILE A 83 16.11 -5.23 16.19
CA ILE A 83 15.35 -6.41 15.74
C ILE A 83 16.14 -7.21 14.70
N SER A 84 16.82 -6.54 13.77
CA SER A 84 17.69 -7.14 12.77
C SER A 84 18.81 -7.97 13.43
N ASP A 85 19.47 -7.42 14.44
CA ASP A 85 20.53 -8.09 15.20
C ASP A 85 20.00 -9.32 15.98
N VAL A 86 18.81 -9.22 16.57
CA VAL A 86 18.20 -10.30 17.35
C VAL A 86 17.70 -11.46 16.46
N ILE A 87 17.15 -11.15 15.29
CA ILE A 87 16.55 -12.15 14.39
C ILE A 87 17.57 -12.69 13.37
N GLY A 88 18.63 -11.93 13.08
CA GLY A 88 19.62 -12.23 12.05
C GLY A 88 19.10 -12.00 10.63
N LYS A 89 18.14 -11.08 10.44
CA LYS A 89 17.58 -10.72 9.13
C LYS A 89 18.17 -9.42 8.61
N PRO A 90 18.23 -9.21 7.28
CA PRO A 90 18.59 -7.92 6.71
C PRO A 90 17.71 -6.78 7.23
N LEU A 91 18.30 -5.61 7.47
CA LEU A 91 17.60 -4.44 8.00
C LEU A 91 16.39 -4.05 7.14
N GLU A 92 16.52 -4.13 5.82
CA GLU A 92 15.44 -3.80 4.88
C GLU A 92 14.23 -4.74 5.03
N GLU A 93 14.45 -6.04 5.27
CA GLU A 93 13.37 -6.99 5.52
C GLU A 93 12.63 -6.67 6.82
N VAL A 94 13.37 -6.35 7.89
CA VAL A 94 12.78 -5.97 9.17
C VAL A 94 11.97 -4.69 9.06
N GLN A 95 12.48 -3.69 8.34
CA GLN A 95 11.75 -2.45 8.11
C GLN A 95 10.43 -2.70 7.38
N ASN A 96 10.44 -3.55 6.34
CA ASN A 96 9.23 -3.94 5.63
C ASN A 96 8.23 -4.66 6.54
N GLU A 97 8.70 -5.55 7.42
CA GLU A 97 7.86 -6.24 8.41
C GLU A 97 7.22 -5.27 9.42
N ILE A 98 7.94 -4.25 9.89
CA ILE A 98 7.38 -3.22 10.79
C ILE A 98 6.34 -2.37 10.05
N VAL A 99 6.60 -2.01 8.79
CA VAL A 99 5.62 -1.29 7.96
C VAL A 99 4.37 -2.14 7.77
N GLU A 100 4.51 -3.44 7.55
CA GLU A 100 3.39 -4.35 7.42
C GLU A 100 2.59 -4.47 8.73
N LEU A 101 3.24 -4.54 9.89
CA LEU A 101 2.55 -4.48 11.19
C LEU A 101 1.70 -3.20 11.32
N SER A 102 2.15 -2.08 10.77
CA SER A 102 1.37 -0.83 10.76
C SER A 102 0.11 -0.94 9.91
N LEU A 103 0.23 -1.55 8.73
CA LEU A 103 -0.90 -1.77 7.83
C LEU A 103 -1.91 -2.71 8.48
N ILE A 104 -1.44 -3.81 9.07
CA ILE A 104 -2.27 -4.77 9.81
C ILE A 104 -3.01 -4.07 10.95
N ASN A 105 -2.30 -3.28 11.77
CA ASN A 105 -2.91 -2.54 12.88
C ASN A 105 -4.01 -1.57 12.42
N ARG A 106 -3.83 -0.92 11.26
CA ARG A 106 -4.85 -0.01 10.69
C ARG A 106 -6.05 -0.73 10.10
N ILE A 107 -5.86 -1.94 9.57
CA ILE A 107 -6.94 -2.77 9.04
C ILE A 107 -7.82 -3.29 10.17
N PHE A 108 -7.22 -3.59 11.32
CA PHE A 108 -7.94 -4.11 12.47
C PHE A 108 -8.90 -3.08 13.11
N PRO A 109 -10.19 -3.40 13.24
CA PRO A 109 -11.10 -2.57 14.01
C PRO A 109 -10.73 -2.58 15.49
N GLU A 110 -10.29 -1.45 16.02
CA GLU A 110 -10.07 -1.24 17.47
C GLU A 110 -11.30 -1.63 18.31
N LEU A 111 -12.50 -1.51 17.71
CA LEU A 111 -13.77 -1.83 18.34
C LEU A 111 -13.98 -3.33 18.60
N ILE A 112 -13.33 -4.22 17.82
CA ILE A 112 -13.33 -5.68 18.11
C ILE A 112 -12.64 -5.96 19.44
N PHE A 113 -11.57 -5.23 19.73
CA PHE A 113 -10.74 -5.45 20.91
C PHE A 113 -11.23 -4.70 22.15
N LYS A 114 -11.91 -3.56 21.98
CA LYS A 114 -12.37 -2.72 23.11
C LYS A 114 -13.26 -3.45 24.12
N ASN A 115 -14.04 -4.44 23.68
CA ASN A 115 -14.90 -5.22 24.57
C ASN A 115 -14.23 -6.46 25.18
N LYS A 116 -12.93 -6.70 24.90
CA LYS A 116 -12.15 -7.90 25.30
C LYS A 116 -12.80 -9.26 25.02
N GLN A 117 -13.86 -9.30 24.20
CA GLN A 117 -14.53 -10.56 23.85
C GLN A 117 -13.61 -11.45 22.98
N PHE A 118 -12.72 -10.83 22.20
CA PHE A 118 -11.76 -11.54 21.38
C PHE A 118 -10.47 -10.71 21.24
N ASP A 119 -9.50 -10.99 22.11
CA ASP A 119 -8.18 -10.34 22.10
C ASP A 119 -7.10 -11.41 22.32
N PRO A 120 -6.73 -12.16 21.26
CA PRO A 120 -5.80 -13.27 21.37
C PRO A 120 -4.42 -12.77 21.80
N GLU A 121 -3.78 -13.50 22.72
CA GLU A 121 -2.34 -13.38 22.93
C GLU A 121 -1.63 -13.74 21.62
N ILE A 122 -0.61 -12.98 21.23
CA ILE A 122 0.11 -13.21 19.97
C ILE A 122 0.68 -14.64 19.87
N LYS A 123 1.01 -15.25 21.02
CA LYS A 123 1.48 -16.64 21.11
C LYS A 123 0.38 -17.69 20.87
N LYS A 124 -0.88 -17.35 21.15
CA LYS A 124 -2.04 -18.25 21.11
C LYS A 124 -2.91 -18.07 19.88
N ILE A 125 -2.65 -17.06 19.04
CA ILE A 125 -3.34 -16.78 17.77
C ILE A 125 -3.70 -18.05 16.99
N LYS A 126 -2.76 -19.03 16.87
CA LYS A 126 -2.97 -20.28 16.12
C LYS A 126 -4.16 -21.13 16.63
N LYS A 127 -4.44 -21.11 17.93
CA LYS A 127 -5.54 -21.88 18.56
C LYS A 127 -6.88 -21.16 18.48
N GLU A 128 -6.86 -19.86 18.22
CA GLU A 128 -8.04 -18.99 18.25
C GLU A 128 -8.54 -18.63 16.84
N ILE A 129 -7.92 -19.17 15.79
CA ILE A 129 -8.37 -18.98 14.40
C ILE A 129 -9.78 -19.58 14.18
N ASP A 130 -10.12 -20.68 14.85
CA ASP A 130 -11.45 -21.30 14.67
C ASP A 130 -12.55 -20.55 15.44
N SER A 131 -12.22 -19.96 16.60
CA SER A 131 -13.15 -19.12 17.36
C SER A 131 -13.37 -17.75 16.72
N LEU A 132 -12.42 -17.29 15.90
CA LEU A 132 -12.52 -16.07 15.10
C LEU A 132 -13.73 -16.09 14.17
N LYS A 133 -14.03 -17.22 13.50
CA LYS A 133 -15.18 -17.32 12.58
C LYS A 133 -16.49 -16.98 13.29
N ASN A 134 -16.73 -17.61 14.44
CA ASN A 134 -17.93 -17.35 15.25
C ASN A 134 -18.00 -15.88 15.73
N TYR A 135 -16.85 -15.26 16.00
CA TYR A 135 -16.80 -13.87 16.42
C TYR A 135 -17.06 -12.90 15.26
N VAL A 136 -16.46 -13.17 14.08
CA VAL A 136 -16.64 -12.41 12.85
C VAL A 136 -18.12 -12.46 12.43
N ASP A 137 -18.75 -13.63 12.48
CA ASP A 137 -20.16 -13.80 12.13
C ASP A 137 -21.08 -13.00 13.08
N LYS A 138 -20.82 -13.06 14.39
CA LYS A 138 -21.57 -12.29 15.40
C LYS A 138 -21.42 -10.77 15.23
N ASN A 139 -20.26 -10.31 14.75
CA ASN A 139 -19.94 -8.89 14.60
C ASN A 139 -19.89 -8.42 13.14
N ALA A 140 -20.48 -9.19 12.22
CA ALA A 140 -20.39 -8.96 10.78
C ALA A 140 -20.83 -7.55 10.38
N LEU A 141 -21.89 -7.01 11.01
CA LEU A 141 -22.37 -5.66 10.71
C LEU A 141 -21.36 -4.57 11.12
N LEU A 142 -20.70 -4.73 12.28
CA LEU A 142 -19.71 -3.79 12.78
C LEU A 142 -18.44 -3.82 11.92
N ILE A 143 -17.98 -5.03 11.58
CA ILE A 143 -16.84 -5.26 10.69
C ILE A 143 -17.09 -4.64 9.32
N LYS A 144 -18.29 -4.89 8.76
CA LYS A 144 -18.72 -4.30 7.49
C LYS A 144 -18.68 -2.78 7.53
N LYS A 145 -19.20 -2.17 8.60
CA LYS A 145 -19.18 -0.72 8.78
C LYS A 145 -17.74 -0.19 8.85
N HIS A 146 -16.87 -0.84 9.62
CA HIS A 146 -15.46 -0.47 9.75
C HIS A 146 -14.72 -0.47 8.41
N PHE A 147 -14.79 -1.56 7.66
CA PHE A 147 -14.13 -1.63 6.36
C PHE A 147 -14.73 -0.64 5.35
N LYS A 148 -16.03 -0.35 5.42
CA LYS A 148 -16.68 0.66 4.59
C LYS A 148 -16.14 2.06 4.90
N THR A 149 -15.95 2.38 6.19
CA THR A 149 -15.31 3.62 6.62
C THR A 149 -13.89 3.72 6.10
N ILE A 150 -13.05 2.68 6.28
CA ILE A 150 -11.67 2.67 5.77
C ILE A 150 -11.62 2.90 4.25
N LYS A 151 -12.51 2.26 3.48
CA LYS A 151 -12.56 2.46 2.02
C LYS A 151 -12.94 3.89 1.66
N SER A 152 -13.98 4.43 2.30
CA SER A 152 -14.40 5.81 2.12
C SER A 152 -13.27 6.79 2.43
N ASP A 153 -12.59 6.61 3.56
CA ASP A 153 -11.47 7.46 3.99
C ASP A 153 -10.29 7.36 3.02
N SER A 154 -9.99 6.15 2.53
CA SER A 154 -8.97 5.90 1.51
C SER A 154 -9.30 6.61 0.19
N GLU A 155 -10.55 6.54 -0.27
CA GLU A 155 -10.99 7.23 -1.49
C GLU A 155 -10.91 8.76 -1.34
N ILE A 156 -11.30 9.30 -0.19
CA ILE A 156 -11.18 10.73 0.12
C ILE A 156 -9.72 11.15 0.12
N ALA A 157 -8.83 10.40 0.80
CA ALA A 157 -7.41 10.70 0.86
C ALA A 157 -6.74 10.62 -0.52
N ARG A 158 -7.07 9.58 -1.30
CA ARG A 158 -6.60 9.39 -2.68
C ARG A 158 -7.03 10.55 -3.58
N ARG A 159 -8.29 10.97 -3.49
CA ARG A 159 -8.84 12.12 -4.24
C ARG A 159 -8.14 13.42 -3.85
N HIS A 160 -8.04 13.70 -2.56
CA HIS A 160 -7.40 14.91 -2.05
C HIS A 160 -5.93 15.01 -2.48
N LEU A 161 -5.17 13.91 -2.40
CA LEU A 161 -3.79 13.86 -2.86
C LEU A 161 -3.66 14.06 -4.39
N GLY A 162 -4.59 13.51 -5.17
CA GLY A 162 -4.66 13.71 -6.62
C GLY A 162 -4.95 15.17 -6.99
N GLU A 163 -6.02 15.74 -6.43
CA GLU A 163 -6.48 17.10 -6.70
C GLU A 163 -5.41 18.15 -6.35
N ALA A 164 -4.73 17.98 -5.21
CA ALA A 164 -3.64 18.85 -4.78
C ALA A 164 -2.47 18.88 -5.78
N ASN A 165 -2.29 17.84 -6.60
CA ASN A 165 -1.16 17.67 -7.50
C ASN A 165 -1.51 17.81 -9.00
N LEU A 166 -2.74 18.20 -9.37
CA LEU A 166 -3.13 18.36 -10.78
C LEU A 166 -2.25 19.39 -11.53
N ARG A 167 -1.77 20.45 -10.86
CA ARG A 167 -0.87 21.44 -11.46
C ARG A 167 0.46 20.83 -11.90
N LEU A 168 0.95 19.81 -11.19
CA LEU A 168 2.14 19.07 -11.57
C LEU A 168 1.90 18.38 -12.92
N VAL A 169 0.76 17.70 -13.09
CA VAL A 169 0.40 17.02 -14.34
C VAL A 169 0.40 17.98 -15.51
N VAL A 170 -0.27 19.14 -15.36
CA VAL A 170 -0.29 20.18 -16.40
C VAL A 170 1.12 20.63 -16.76
N SER A 171 2.00 20.83 -15.77
CA SER A 171 3.39 21.27 -16.02
C SER A 171 4.23 20.24 -16.78
N VAL A 172 3.98 18.94 -16.57
CA VAL A 172 4.66 17.85 -17.29
C VAL A 172 4.07 17.68 -18.70
N ALA A 173 2.75 17.78 -18.83
CA ALA A 173 2.03 17.67 -20.11
C ALA A 173 2.42 18.77 -21.10
N LYS A 174 2.63 20.01 -20.64
CA LYS A 174 3.08 21.13 -21.49
C LYS A 174 4.35 20.81 -22.30
N LYS A 175 5.25 19.97 -21.78
CA LYS A 175 6.50 19.58 -22.46
C LYS A 175 6.28 18.59 -23.63
N HIS A 176 5.07 18.05 -23.77
CA HIS A 176 4.71 17.01 -24.72
C HIS A 176 3.67 17.47 -25.75
N LEU A 177 3.41 18.78 -25.81
CA LEU A 177 2.54 19.41 -26.81
C LEU A 177 3.03 19.15 -28.25
N ASN A 178 2.10 19.27 -29.21
CA ASN A 178 2.34 19.15 -30.65
C ASN A 178 2.92 17.78 -31.08
N ARG A 179 2.58 16.71 -30.35
CA ARG A 179 3.01 15.33 -30.65
C ARG A 179 1.86 14.43 -31.13
N GLY A 180 0.77 15.03 -31.63
CA GLY A 180 -0.38 14.33 -32.21
C GLY A 180 -1.54 14.05 -31.26
N LEU A 181 -1.43 14.44 -29.97
CA LEU A 181 -2.54 14.43 -29.01
C LEU A 181 -2.86 15.86 -28.56
N SER A 182 -4.13 16.10 -28.21
CA SER A 182 -4.55 17.40 -27.66
C SER A 182 -4.01 17.61 -26.24
N MET A 183 -3.96 18.86 -25.78
CA MET A 183 -3.52 19.16 -24.41
C MET A 183 -4.39 18.46 -23.36
N LEU A 184 -5.70 18.36 -23.60
CA LEU A 184 -6.63 17.70 -22.69
C LEU A 184 -6.33 16.21 -22.60
N ASP A 185 -6.06 15.54 -23.72
CA ASP A 185 -5.73 14.11 -23.74
C ASP A 185 -4.41 13.84 -22.99
N LEU A 186 -3.39 14.68 -23.22
CA LEU A 186 -2.12 14.59 -22.49
C LEU A 186 -2.30 14.78 -20.98
N ILE A 187 -3.19 15.68 -20.56
CA ILE A 187 -3.53 15.87 -19.14
C ILE A 187 -4.23 14.63 -18.59
N GLN A 188 -5.20 14.05 -19.31
CA GLN A 188 -5.93 12.87 -18.83
C GLN A 188 -5.02 11.65 -18.66
N GLU A 189 -4.17 11.38 -19.64
CA GLU A 189 -3.18 10.30 -19.57
C GLU A 189 -2.13 10.56 -18.47
N GLY A 190 -1.77 11.83 -18.27
CA GLY A 190 -0.96 12.26 -17.15
C GLY A 190 -1.63 12.05 -15.79
N ASN A 191 -2.94 12.30 -15.68
CA ASN A 191 -3.74 12.07 -14.48
C ASN A 191 -3.82 10.57 -14.16
N ILE A 192 -3.97 9.70 -15.17
CA ILE A 192 -3.89 8.24 -14.99
C ILE A 192 -2.51 7.85 -14.44
N GLY A 193 -1.44 8.44 -14.97
CA GLY A 193 -0.09 8.29 -14.45
C GLY A 193 0.04 8.75 -12.98
N LEU A 194 -0.55 9.90 -12.64
CA LEU A 194 -0.58 10.40 -11.26
C LEU A 194 -1.30 9.44 -10.31
N MET A 195 -2.46 8.90 -10.71
CA MET A 195 -3.20 7.96 -9.86
C MET A 195 -2.39 6.68 -9.57
N ARG A 196 -1.65 6.17 -10.56
CA ARG A 196 -0.71 5.05 -10.37
C ARG A 196 0.45 5.42 -9.43
N ALA A 197 0.94 6.65 -9.51
CA ALA A 197 1.95 7.14 -8.57
C ALA A 197 1.42 7.15 -7.14
N ILE A 198 0.18 7.61 -6.93
CA ILE A 198 -0.46 7.64 -5.60
C ILE A 198 -0.57 6.24 -5.02
N GLU A 199 -1.02 5.25 -5.82
CA GLU A 199 -1.19 3.86 -5.37
C GLU A 199 0.12 3.20 -4.93
N LYS A 200 1.24 3.57 -5.55
CA LYS A 200 2.56 2.95 -5.30
C LYS A 200 3.49 3.79 -4.45
N PHE A 201 3.06 4.98 -4.04
CA PHE A 201 3.92 5.89 -3.30
C PHE A 201 4.09 5.43 -1.85
N ASP A 202 5.33 5.21 -1.47
CA ASP A 202 5.72 4.95 -0.09
C ASP A 202 6.32 6.21 0.52
N PHE A 203 5.55 6.86 1.40
CA PHE A 203 5.96 8.08 2.08
C PHE A 203 7.08 7.85 3.11
N ARG A 204 7.27 6.62 3.59
CA ARG A 204 8.26 6.30 4.62
C ARG A 204 9.68 6.36 4.08
N LYS A 205 9.87 6.13 2.77
CA LYS A 205 11.18 6.27 2.09
C LYS A 205 11.75 7.69 2.08
N GLY A 206 11.00 8.70 2.54
CA GLY A 206 11.50 10.07 2.74
C GLY A 206 11.65 10.91 1.47
N PHE A 207 11.31 10.38 0.29
CA PHE A 207 11.32 11.13 -0.95
C PHE A 207 10.07 11.99 -1.12
N LYS A 208 10.24 13.17 -1.73
CA LYS A 208 9.10 14.04 -2.07
C LYS A 208 8.20 13.35 -3.11
N PHE A 209 6.89 13.38 -2.88
CA PHE A 209 5.90 12.79 -3.78
C PHE A 209 6.01 13.31 -5.22
N SER A 210 6.25 14.61 -5.41
CA SER A 210 6.36 15.22 -6.75
C SER A 210 7.51 14.63 -7.58
N THR A 211 8.64 14.29 -6.96
CA THR A 211 9.77 13.63 -7.62
C THR A 211 9.37 12.26 -8.15
N TYR A 212 8.66 11.48 -7.33
CA TYR A 212 8.18 10.15 -7.71
C TYR A 212 7.08 10.22 -8.78
N ALA A 213 6.08 11.09 -8.59
CA ALA A 213 4.94 11.24 -9.49
C ALA A 213 5.35 11.69 -10.89
N THR A 214 6.38 12.53 -11.01
CA THR A 214 6.87 13.03 -12.32
C THR A 214 7.24 11.88 -13.27
N TRP A 215 7.82 10.78 -12.76
CA TRP A 215 8.17 9.61 -13.58
C TRP A 215 6.94 8.92 -14.13
N TRP A 216 5.95 8.65 -13.27
CA TRP A 216 4.70 7.99 -13.67
C TRP A 216 3.85 8.85 -14.61
N ILE A 217 3.77 10.15 -14.37
CA ILE A 217 3.06 11.10 -15.25
C ILE A 217 3.73 11.11 -16.63
N ARG A 218 5.06 11.25 -16.69
CA ARG A 218 5.80 11.24 -17.96
C ARG A 218 5.62 9.91 -18.70
N GLN A 219 5.65 8.79 -17.96
CA GLN A 219 5.49 7.46 -18.54
C GLN A 219 4.10 7.28 -19.15
N GLY A 220 3.04 7.69 -18.43
CA GLY A 220 1.66 7.65 -18.94
C GLY A 220 1.52 8.45 -20.23
N ILE A 221 1.97 9.71 -20.23
CA ILE A 221 1.92 10.59 -21.40
C ILE A 221 2.70 10.02 -22.59
N THR A 222 3.93 9.57 -22.36
CA THR A 222 4.80 9.07 -23.43
C THR A 222 4.21 7.81 -24.07
N ARG A 223 3.63 6.93 -23.25
CA ARG A 223 2.96 5.72 -23.71
C ARG A 223 1.71 6.06 -24.53
N ALA A 224 0.87 6.96 -24.06
CA ALA A 224 -0.32 7.39 -24.77
C ALA A 224 0.01 8.00 -26.15
N ILE A 225 1.05 8.83 -26.24
CA ILE A 225 1.51 9.37 -27.53
C ILE A 225 1.94 8.24 -28.48
N ALA A 226 2.69 7.25 -28.00
CA ALA A 226 3.10 6.12 -28.85
C ALA A 226 1.90 5.29 -29.34
N ASP A 227 0.89 5.13 -28.48
CA ASP A 227 -0.26 4.25 -28.69
C ASP A 227 -1.39 4.90 -29.52
N GLN A 228 -1.63 6.21 -29.37
CA GLN A 228 -2.83 6.91 -29.85
C GLN A 228 -2.58 8.10 -30.78
N ALA A 229 -1.36 8.66 -30.84
CA ALA A 229 -1.12 9.91 -31.60
C ALA A 229 -1.19 9.75 -33.13
N ARG A 230 -1.33 8.52 -33.63
CA ARG A 230 -1.39 8.21 -35.06
C ARG A 230 -2.71 7.54 -35.38
N THR A 231 -3.24 7.83 -36.58
CA THR A 231 -4.45 7.21 -37.11
C THR A 231 -4.35 5.68 -37.15
N ILE A 232 -3.18 5.16 -37.48
CA ILE A 232 -2.87 3.72 -37.44
C ILE A 232 -1.94 3.47 -36.27
N ARG A 233 -2.39 2.60 -35.35
CA ARG A 233 -1.62 2.18 -34.17
C ARG A 233 -0.34 1.47 -34.60
N ILE A 234 0.78 1.94 -34.06
CA ILE A 234 2.10 1.33 -34.25
C ILE A 234 2.59 0.82 -32.88
N PRO A 235 3.06 -0.44 -32.77
CA PRO A 235 3.63 -0.96 -31.53
C PRO A 235 4.75 -0.08 -30.96
N VAL A 236 4.79 0.06 -29.61
CA VAL A 236 5.71 0.96 -28.89
C VAL A 236 7.18 0.75 -29.27
N HIS A 237 7.63 -0.50 -29.39
CA HIS A 237 9.03 -0.81 -29.74
C HIS A 237 9.42 -0.27 -31.14
N LEU A 238 8.49 -0.22 -32.10
CA LEU A 238 8.76 0.38 -33.41
C LEU A 238 8.83 1.91 -33.31
N VAL A 239 7.98 2.51 -32.48
CA VAL A 239 8.03 3.96 -32.20
C VAL A 239 9.37 4.36 -31.57
N GLU A 240 9.87 3.55 -30.65
CA GLU A 240 11.19 3.76 -30.04
C GLU A 240 12.32 3.68 -31.08
N THR A 241 12.28 2.69 -31.97
CA THR A 241 13.25 2.55 -33.07
C THR A 241 13.21 3.76 -34.00
N LEU A 242 12.02 4.23 -34.39
CA LEU A 242 11.87 5.44 -35.20
C LEU A 242 12.45 6.67 -34.49
N ASN A 243 12.19 6.85 -33.20
CA ASN A 243 12.75 7.96 -32.42
C ASN A 243 14.27 7.90 -32.29
N LYS A 244 14.88 6.69 -32.27
CA LYS A 244 16.34 6.52 -32.32
C LYS A 244 16.89 6.97 -33.68
N ILE A 245 16.29 6.48 -34.77
CA ILE A 245 16.69 6.87 -36.13
C ILE A 245 16.57 8.39 -36.33
N MET A 246 15.46 9.00 -35.88
CA MET A 246 15.27 10.45 -35.98
C MET A 246 16.29 11.25 -35.17
N ARG A 247 16.75 10.73 -34.02
CA ARG A 247 17.81 11.36 -33.22
C ARG A 247 19.15 11.29 -33.93
N SER A 248 19.57 10.11 -34.39
CA SER A 248 20.84 9.96 -35.13
C SER A 248 20.85 10.79 -36.41
N ARG A 249 19.72 10.88 -37.12
CA ARG A 249 19.60 11.76 -38.29
C ARG A 249 19.80 13.24 -37.95
N ARG A 250 19.32 13.70 -36.79
CA ARG A 250 19.51 15.10 -36.35
C ARG A 250 20.96 15.38 -35.95
N GLU A 251 21.61 14.42 -35.29
CA GLU A 251 23.03 14.53 -34.89
C GLU A 251 23.95 14.57 -36.12
N LEU A 252 23.68 13.76 -37.15
CA LEU A 252 24.45 13.76 -38.41
C LEU A 252 24.20 14.99 -39.30
N ALA A 253 23.14 15.76 -39.03
CA ALA A 253 22.81 16.97 -39.79
C ALA A 253 23.42 18.25 -39.18
N GLN A 254 24.04 18.16 -38.00
CA GLN A 254 24.83 19.22 -37.37
C GLN A 254 26.31 19.07 -37.72
#